data_AF-A0A419DSD5-F1
#
_entry.id   AF-A0A419DSD5-F1
#
_cell.length_a   1.000
_cell.length_b   1.000
_cell.length_c   1.000
_cell.angle_alpha   90.00
_cell.angle_beta   90.00
_cell.angle_gamma   90.00
#
_symmetry.space_group_name_H-M   'P 1'
#
loop_
_entity.id
_entity.type
_entity.pdbx_description
1 polymer ?
#
loop_
_entity_poly.entity_id
_entity_poly.type
_entity_poly.pdbx_seq_one_letter_code
_entity_poly.pdbx_strand_id
1 'polypeptide(L)'
;MILRHFTHRRHLKAIVARGGLSVKDTAEPYLQFEFNPPSDRLKETFHSLHQSTSEPWDETDTVTLDFDFVKIQAGDIDVLEQVEPFPGKIDSDSANGPIRFVKNFLSLGYLTEESREQLSEYY
;
A
#
# COMPACT_ATOMS: atom_id res chain seq x y z
N MET A 1 -13.32 6.64 3.74
CA MET A 1 -12.24 6.91 2.77
C MET A 1 -11.06 6.06 3.17
N ILE A 2 -10.40 5.42 2.22
CA ILE A 2 -9.26 4.54 2.50
C ILE A 2 -8.04 4.93 1.67
N LEU A 3 -6.85 4.63 2.20
CA LEU A 3 -5.61 4.54 1.45
C LEU A 3 -5.24 3.06 1.31
N ARG A 4 -5.25 2.55 0.10
CA ARG A 4 -4.95 1.15 -0.22
C ARG A 4 -3.48 0.99 -0.59
N HIS A 5 -2.81 0.03 0.03
CA HIS A 5 -1.44 -0.36 -0.29
C HIS A 5 -1.39 -1.83 -0.69
N PHE A 6 -0.62 -2.15 -1.72
CA PHE A 6 -0.35 -3.53 -2.11
C PHE A 6 1.05 -3.94 -1.65
N THR A 7 1.14 -5.11 -1.03
CA THR A 7 2.42 -5.67 -0.60
C THR A 7 2.46 -7.16 -0.86
N HIS A 8 3.66 -7.73 -1.02
CA HIS A 8 3.82 -9.17 -1.15
C HIS A 8 3.78 -9.82 0.24
N ARG A 9 3.06 -10.94 0.35
CA ARG A 9 2.91 -11.78 1.55
C ARG A 9 4.20 -12.01 2.34
N ARG A 10 5.33 -12.23 1.65
CA ARG A 10 6.64 -12.43 2.28
C ARG A 10 7.11 -11.25 3.14
N HIS A 11 6.66 -10.03 2.85
CA HIS A 11 7.03 -8.83 3.59
C HIS A 11 6.18 -8.63 4.86
N LEU A 12 5.05 -9.32 4.98
CA LEU A 12 4.12 -9.13 6.10
C LEU A 12 4.77 -9.37 7.46
N LYS A 13 5.59 -10.40 7.60
CA LYS A 13 6.29 -10.67 8.87
C LYS A 13 7.16 -9.50 9.31
N ALA A 14 7.87 -8.87 8.37
CA ALA A 14 8.72 -7.71 8.66
C ALA A 14 7.89 -6.45 8.97
N ILE A 15 6.79 -6.25 8.24
CA ILE A 15 5.85 -5.14 8.45
C ILE A 15 5.20 -5.24 9.83
N VAL A 16 4.70 -6.42 10.21
CA VAL A 16 4.05 -6.67 11.50
C VAL A 16 5.03 -6.54 12.66
N ALA A 17 6.22 -7.16 12.55
CA ALA A 17 7.25 -7.05 13.59
C ALA A 17 7.68 -5.61 13.88
N ARG A 18 7.59 -4.72 12.88
CA ARG A 18 7.90 -3.29 13.00
C ARG A 18 6.70 -2.43 13.40
N GLY A 19 5.48 -2.96 13.26
CA GLY A 19 4.24 -2.24 13.53
C GLY A 19 3.84 -1.24 12.44
N GLY A 20 4.36 -1.34 11.21
CA GLY A 20 4.00 -0.44 10.12
C GLY A 20 4.77 -0.61 8.82
N LEU A 21 4.28 0.06 7.78
CA LEU A 21 4.95 0.20 6.49
C LEU A 21 6.09 1.21 6.61
N SER A 22 7.21 0.95 5.94
CA SER A 22 8.35 1.86 5.93
C SER A 22 8.96 1.97 4.54
N VAL A 23 9.35 3.18 4.16
CA VAL A 23 10.12 3.42 2.92
C VAL A 23 11.47 2.68 2.91
N LYS A 24 11.98 2.25 4.08
CA LYS A 24 13.19 1.43 4.17
C LYS A 24 13.02 0.04 3.56
N ASP A 25 11.77 -0.41 3.38
CA ASP A 25 11.45 -1.69 2.76
C ASP A 25 11.19 -1.55 1.25
N THR A 26 11.26 -0.32 0.75
CA THR A 26 11.07 0.01 -0.66
C THR A 26 12.36 0.58 -1.23
N ALA A 27 12.60 0.41 -2.52
CA ALA A 27 13.64 1.18 -3.21
C ALA A 27 13.26 2.67 -3.37
N GLU A 28 12.05 3.04 -2.96
CA GLU A 28 11.42 4.32 -3.24
C GLU A 28 11.44 5.30 -2.07
N PRO A 29 11.45 6.60 -2.34
CA PRO A 29 11.47 7.64 -1.30
C PRO A 29 10.11 7.83 -0.60
N TYR A 30 9.04 7.20 -1.10
CA TYR A 30 7.68 7.36 -0.59
C TYR A 30 6.93 6.04 -0.52
N LEU A 31 6.06 5.92 0.48
CA LEU A 31 5.01 4.91 0.49
C LEU A 31 3.90 5.37 -0.45
N GLN A 32 3.51 4.51 -1.39
CA GLN A 32 2.49 4.80 -2.40
C GLN A 32 1.17 4.10 -2.06
N PHE A 33 0.07 4.82 -2.24
CA PHE A 33 -1.28 4.34 -1.95
C PHE A 33 -2.24 4.73 -3.07
N GLU A 34 -3.20 3.86 -3.33
CA GLU A 34 -4.39 4.21 -4.09
C GLU A 34 -5.44 4.80 -3.14
N PHE A 35 -5.86 6.03 -3.40
CA PHE A 35 -6.84 6.72 -2.57
C PHE A 35 -8.25 6.42 -3.06
N ASN A 36 -9.07 5.89 -2.15
CA ASN A 36 -10.48 5.58 -2.39
C ASN A 36 -10.70 4.84 -3.73
N PRO A 37 -10.09 3.64 -3.88
CA PRO A 37 -10.12 2.87 -5.12
C PRO A 37 -11.55 2.67 -5.62
N PRO A 38 -11.85 2.97 -6.90
CA PRO A 38 -13.18 2.75 -7.48
C PRO A 38 -13.37 1.28 -7.90
N SER A 39 -12.28 0.52 -8.04
CA SER A 39 -12.26 -0.89 -8.45
C SER A 39 -10.93 -1.56 -8.06
N ASP A 40 -10.80 -2.86 -8.30
CA ASP A 40 -9.54 -3.60 -8.08
C ASP A 40 -8.58 -3.55 -9.28
N ARG A 41 -8.82 -2.69 -10.28
CA ARG A 41 -8.03 -2.63 -11.52
C ARG A 41 -6.53 -2.38 -11.28
N LEU A 42 -6.16 -1.60 -10.27
CA LEU A 42 -4.74 -1.41 -9.96
C LEU A 42 -4.08 -2.72 -9.50
N LYS A 43 -4.78 -3.52 -8.70
CA LYS A 43 -4.34 -4.86 -8.28
C LYS A 43 -4.16 -5.79 -9.49
N GLU A 44 -5.14 -5.82 -10.39
CA GLU A 44 -5.06 -6.61 -11.63
C GLU A 44 -3.87 -6.17 -12.51
N THR A 45 -3.61 -4.87 -12.57
CA THR A 45 -2.46 -4.32 -13.29
C THR A 45 -1.14 -4.77 -12.68
N PHE A 46 -1.02 -4.74 -11.34
CA PHE A 46 0.13 -5.30 -10.63
C PHE A 46 0.35 -6.77 -10.98
N HIS A 47 -0.70 -7.59 -10.93
CA HIS A 47 -0.60 -9.01 -11.27
C HIS A 47 -0.11 -9.22 -12.71
N SER A 48 -0.66 -8.46 -13.68
CA SER A 48 -0.25 -8.57 -15.08
C SER A 48 1.21 -8.16 -15.31
N LEU A 49 1.67 -7.08 -14.67
CA LEU A 49 3.05 -6.60 -14.82
C LEU A 49 4.08 -7.54 -14.20
N HIS A 50 3.73 -8.16 -13.07
CA HIS A 50 4.61 -9.05 -12.32
C HIS A 50 4.43 -10.54 -12.66
N GLN A 51 3.56 -10.89 -13.60
CA GLN A 51 3.30 -12.29 -13.95
C GLN A 51 4.54 -13.04 -14.46
N SER A 52 5.50 -12.32 -15.05
CA SER A 52 6.72 -12.90 -15.64
C SER A 52 7.99 -12.68 -14.80
N THR A 53 7.85 -12.11 -13.59
CA THR A 53 9.01 -11.93 -12.71
C THR A 53 9.35 -13.23 -11.99
N SER A 54 10.60 -13.36 -11.54
CA SER A 54 11.04 -14.52 -10.74
C SER A 54 10.28 -14.69 -9.43
N GLU A 55 9.61 -13.62 -8.99
CA GLU A 55 8.71 -13.57 -7.86
C GLU A 55 7.38 -12.99 -8.36
N PRO A 56 6.45 -13.83 -8.82
CA PRO A 56 5.18 -13.36 -9.35
C PRO A 56 4.31 -12.79 -8.23
N TRP A 57 3.64 -11.68 -8.51
CA TRP A 57 2.63 -11.12 -7.61
C TRP A 57 1.28 -11.61 -8.10
N ASP A 58 0.86 -12.79 -7.65
CA ASP A 58 -0.44 -13.36 -7.97
C ASP A 58 -1.46 -13.13 -6.85
N GLU A 59 -2.67 -13.68 -6.98
CA GLU A 59 -3.73 -13.53 -5.98
C GLU A 59 -3.38 -14.10 -4.60
N THR A 60 -2.49 -15.09 -4.53
CA THR A 60 -2.11 -15.75 -3.27
C THR A 60 -0.97 -15.04 -2.56
N ASP A 61 -0.15 -14.32 -3.32
CA ASP A 61 1.01 -13.58 -2.83
C ASP A 61 0.74 -12.10 -2.60
N THR A 62 -0.24 -11.51 -3.29
CA THR A 62 -0.59 -10.10 -3.16
C THR A 62 -1.53 -9.86 -2.01
N VAL A 63 -1.09 -9.05 -1.05
CA VAL A 63 -1.86 -8.65 0.13
C VAL A 63 -2.26 -7.18 0.00
N THR A 64 -3.54 -6.92 0.21
CA THR A 64 -4.11 -5.58 0.22
C THR A 64 -4.19 -5.08 1.66
N LEU A 65 -3.56 -3.94 1.95
CA LEU A 65 -3.63 -3.26 3.23
C LEU A 65 -4.37 -1.94 3.05
N ASP A 66 -5.59 -1.89 3.57
CA ASP A 66 -6.44 -0.70 3.55
C ASP A 66 -6.28 0.06 4.88
N PHE A 67 -5.89 1.33 4.76
CA PHE A 67 -5.72 2.24 5.89
C PHE A 67 -6.89 3.22 5.96
N ASP A 68 -7.38 3.47 7.17
CA ASP A 68 -8.43 4.45 7.46
C ASP A 68 -7.87 5.87 7.34
N PHE A 69 -8.17 6.51 6.21
CA PHE A 69 -7.66 7.84 5.91
C PHE A 69 -8.12 8.89 6.92
N VAL A 70 -9.32 8.75 7.50
CA VAL A 70 -9.84 9.71 8.47
C VAL A 70 -9.01 9.65 9.76
N LYS A 71 -8.64 8.45 10.20
CA LYS A 71 -7.74 8.28 11.36
C LYS A 71 -6.32 8.78 11.07
N ILE A 72 -5.83 8.60 9.85
CA ILE A 72 -4.51 9.10 9.43
C ILE A 72 -4.49 10.63 9.49
N GLN A 73 -5.51 11.29 8.94
CA GLN A 73 -5.64 12.76 9.00
C GLN A 73 -5.75 13.26 10.44
N ALA A 74 -6.54 12.59 11.28
CA ALA A 74 -6.66 12.93 12.70
C ALA A 74 -5.37 12.71 13.50
N GLY A 75 -4.43 11.93 12.95
CA GLY A 75 -3.10 11.69 13.51
C GLY A 75 -2.01 12.65 13.01
N ASP A 76 -2.38 13.72 12.30
CA ASP A 76 -1.46 14.72 11.71
C ASP A 76 -0.38 14.10 10.80
N ILE A 77 -0.71 13.01 10.10
CA ILE A 77 0.19 12.39 9.13
C ILE A 77 0.03 13.08 7.76
N ASP A 78 1.15 13.60 7.24
CA ASP A 78 1.19 14.21 5.91
C ASP A 78 0.96 13.19 4.80
N VAL A 79 -0.18 13.32 4.11
CA VAL A 79 -0.52 12.57 2.90
C VAL A 79 -0.45 13.52 1.71
N LEU A 80 0.56 13.32 0.86
CA LEU A 80 0.84 14.18 -0.29
C LEU A 80 0.04 13.74 -1.51
N GLU A 81 -0.47 14.71 -2.25
CA GLU A 81 -1.15 14.45 -3.53
C GLU A 81 -0.18 14.29 -4.69
N GLN A 82 0.98 14.93 -4.60
CA GLN A 82 2.00 14.95 -5.64
C GLN A 82 3.39 14.95 -5.01
N VAL A 83 4.32 14.33 -5.73
CA VAL A 83 5.74 14.25 -5.40
C VAL A 83 6.54 14.28 -6.70
N GLU A 84 7.82 14.64 -6.58
CA GLU A 84 8.77 14.57 -7.70
C GLU A 84 8.78 13.17 -8.33
N PRO A 85 8.97 13.04 -9.66
CA PRO A 85 9.06 11.74 -10.31
C PRO A 85 10.20 10.88 -9.75
N PHE A 86 9.94 9.59 -9.56
CA PHE A 86 10.95 8.60 -9.15
C PHE A 86 10.66 7.25 -9.87
N PRO A 87 11.68 6.38 -10.05
CA PRO A 87 11.49 5.06 -10.66
C PRO A 87 10.38 4.27 -9.93
N GLY A 88 9.47 3.60 -10.63
CA GLY A 88 8.41 2.82 -9.93
C GLY A 88 7.29 3.66 -9.30
N LYS A 89 7.24 4.98 -9.54
CA LYS A 89 6.04 5.78 -9.25
C LYS A 89 4.84 5.25 -10.03
N ILE A 90 3.74 5.01 -9.34
CA ILE A 90 2.47 4.62 -9.94
C ILE A 90 1.77 5.88 -10.44
N ASP A 91 1.42 5.88 -11.73
CA ASP A 91 0.62 6.95 -12.30
C ASP A 91 -0.87 6.72 -11.98
N SER A 92 -1.56 7.83 -11.70
CA SER A 92 -3.03 7.82 -11.67
C SER A 92 -3.55 7.83 -13.10
N ASP A 93 -4.45 6.91 -13.42
CA ASP A 93 -5.20 6.89 -14.67
C ASP A 93 -6.71 6.98 -14.38
N SER A 94 -7.54 6.92 -15.42
CA SER A 94 -9.00 7.06 -15.26
C SER A 94 -9.67 5.85 -14.58
N ALA A 95 -8.90 4.84 -14.23
CA ALA A 95 -9.42 3.53 -13.89
C ALA A 95 -8.84 2.94 -12.61
N ASN A 96 -7.78 3.53 -12.06
CA ASN A 96 -7.42 3.45 -10.66
C ASN A 96 -7.84 4.73 -9.91
N GLY A 97 -7.87 4.66 -8.59
CA GLY A 97 -8.06 5.81 -7.72
C GLY A 97 -6.84 6.75 -7.77
N PRO A 98 -6.99 8.03 -7.37
CA PRO A 98 -5.86 8.94 -7.28
C PRO A 98 -4.74 8.37 -6.41
N ILE A 99 -3.48 8.49 -6.86
CA ILE A 99 -2.34 8.04 -6.06
C ILE A 99 -2.01 9.10 -5.00
N ARG A 100 -1.66 8.63 -3.81
CA ARG A 100 -1.25 9.44 -2.65
C ARG A 100 0.03 8.89 -2.05
N PHE A 101 0.78 9.77 -1.39
CA PHE A 101 2.11 9.47 -0.88
C PHE A 101 2.23 9.77 0.60
N VAL A 102 2.83 8.87 1.37
CA VAL A 102 3.21 9.11 2.76
C VAL A 102 4.73 9.04 2.87
N LYS A 103 5.31 10.00 3.61
CA LYS A 103 6.75 10.00 3.89
C LYS A 103 7.08 8.99 4.98
N ASN A 104 8.22 8.33 4.84
CA ASN A 104 8.90 7.54 5.88
C ASN A 104 8.18 6.29 6.40
N PHE A 105 7.12 6.45 7.19
CA PHE A 105 6.51 5.36 7.96
C PHE A 105 5.00 5.56 8.15
N LEU A 106 4.23 4.48 8.02
CA LEU A 106 2.80 4.45 8.33
C LEU A 106 2.47 3.29 9.26
N SER A 107 1.92 3.59 10.44
CA SER A 107 1.62 2.59 11.46
C SER A 107 0.45 1.69 11.07
N LEU A 108 0.53 0.40 11.42
CA LEU A 108 -0.61 -0.53 11.32
C LEU A 108 -1.79 -0.15 12.23
N GLY A 109 -1.59 0.74 13.20
CA GLY A 109 -2.67 1.27 14.03
C GLY A 109 -3.76 1.99 13.21
N TYR A 110 -3.41 2.46 12.01
CA TYR A 110 -4.32 3.12 11.08
C TYR A 110 -5.03 2.16 10.11
N LEU A 111 -4.78 0.84 10.17
CA LEU A 111 -5.51 -0.12 9.35
C LEU A 111 -7.01 -0.11 9.65
N THR A 112 -7.80 -0.39 8.62
CA THR A 112 -9.20 -0.80 8.78
C THR A 112 -9.27 -2.10 9.58
N GLU A 113 -10.44 -2.40 10.14
CA GLU A 113 -10.65 -3.65 10.90
C GLU A 113 -10.42 -4.88 10.00
N GLU A 114 -10.98 -4.87 8.80
CA GLU A 114 -10.81 -5.94 7.81
C GLU A 114 -9.34 -6.21 7.46
N SER A 115 -8.53 -5.17 7.21
CA SER A 115 -7.10 -5.37 6.94
C SER A 115 -6.32 -5.81 8.17
N ARG A 116 -6.75 -5.44 9.38
CA ARG A 116 -6.13 -5.89 10.62
C ARG A 116 -6.38 -7.38 10.86
N GLU A 117 -7.58 -7.87 10.56
CA GLU A 117 -7.92 -9.28 10.65
C GLU A 117 -7.05 -10.14 9.72
N GLN A 118 -6.78 -9.66 8.49
CA GLN A 118 -5.87 -10.33 7.57
C GLN A 118 -4.44 -10.47 8.12
N LEU A 119 -4.01 -9.53 8.97
CA LEU A 119 -2.69 -9.58 9.60
C LEU A 119 -2.63 -10.44 10.87
N SER A 120 -3.77 -10.92 11.37
CA SER A 120 -3.83 -11.68 12.63
C SER A 120 -3.00 -12.96 12.61
N GLU A 121 -2.83 -13.59 11.43
CA GLU A 121 -2.01 -14.79 11.24
C GLU A 121 -0.50 -14.55 11.38
N TYR A 122 -0.06 -13.29 11.43
CA TYR A 122 1.35 -12.90 11.45
C TYR A 122 1.82 -12.30 12.78
N TYR A 123 0.91 -12.19 13.77
CA TYR A 123 1.23 -11.84 15.16
C TYR A 123 1.63 -13.10 15.96
#